data_AF-A0A7H8KPN2-F1
#
_entry.id   AF-A0A7H8KPN2-F1
#
_cell.length_a   1.000
_cell.length_b   1.000
_cell.length_c   1.000
_cell.angle_alpha   90.00
_cell.angle_beta   90.00
_cell.angle_gamma   90.00
#
_symmetry.space_group_name_H-M   'P 1'
#
loop_
_entity.id
_entity.type
_entity.pdbx_description
1 polymer ?
#
loop_
_entity_poly.entity_id
_entity_poly.type
_entity_poly.pdbx_seq_one_letter_code
_entity_poly.pdbx_strand_id
1 'polypeptide(L)'
;MSEDPEFTVLVTSVGERRIEVYQVARAAVRWSLWESSRRFAQPPVNLPGEVPFREAARTVAALRAAGATAGLRCGWCARAVDPEVPVDPGPCREQRSFYGRPCPASG
;
A
#
# COMPACT_ATOMS: atom_id res chain seq x y z
N MET A 1 -14.37 -14.08 -3.94
CA MET A 1 -14.07 -13.17 -2.82
C MET A 1 -13.05 -13.88 -1.97
N SER A 2 -11.81 -13.39 -1.92
CA SER A 2 -10.77 -13.98 -1.07
C SER A 2 -11.07 -13.70 0.40
N GLU A 3 -10.77 -14.65 1.28
CA GLU A 3 -10.96 -14.57 2.73
C GLU A 3 -9.82 -13.81 3.46
N ASP A 4 -8.89 -13.21 2.71
CA ASP A 4 -7.75 -12.46 3.21
C ASP A 4 -7.98 -10.94 3.14
N PRO A 5 -7.38 -10.15 4.04
CA PRO A 5 -7.46 -8.70 3.97
C PRO A 5 -6.80 -8.21 2.70
N GLU A 6 -7.54 -7.37 2.00
CA GLU A 6 -7.00 -6.61 0.89
C GLU A 6 -6.26 -5.39 1.43
N PHE A 7 -5.13 -5.08 0.79
CA PHE A 7 -4.26 -3.97 1.15
C PHE A 7 -4.17 -3.00 -0.01
N THR A 8 -4.13 -1.73 0.35
CA THR A 8 -3.89 -0.62 -0.57
C THR A 8 -2.47 -0.12 -0.37
N VAL A 9 -1.79 0.27 -1.45
CA VAL A 9 -0.45 0.87 -1.34
C VAL A 9 -0.56 2.35 -1.04
N LEU A 10 0.09 2.80 0.03
CA LEU A 10 0.13 4.19 0.47
C LEU A 10 1.49 4.79 0.17
N VAL A 11 1.54 5.84 -0.64
CA VAL A 11 2.76 6.61 -0.92
C VAL A 11 2.70 7.93 -0.16
N THR A 12 3.62 8.14 0.76
CA THR A 12 3.66 9.33 1.64
C THR A 12 4.62 10.40 1.13
N SER A 13 5.59 10.05 0.29
CA SER A 13 6.43 11.02 -0.43
C SER A 13 7.04 10.43 -1.68
N VAL A 14 7.33 11.29 -2.65
CA VAL A 14 8.09 10.96 -3.85
C VAL A 14 9.39 11.74 -3.78
N GLY A 15 10.52 11.04 -3.65
CA GLY A 15 11.85 11.66 -3.59
C GLY A 15 12.26 12.34 -4.88
N GLU A 16 13.57 12.56 -5.06
CA GLU A 16 14.12 13.28 -6.24
C GLU A 16 13.86 12.53 -7.56
N ARG A 17 13.77 11.20 -7.52
CA ARG A 17 13.58 10.30 -8.66
C ARG A 17 12.10 10.17 -9.08
N ARG A 18 11.41 11.31 -9.26
CA ARG A 18 9.96 11.37 -9.49
C ARG A 18 9.49 10.56 -10.70
N ILE A 19 10.26 10.58 -11.79
CA ILE A 19 9.89 9.88 -13.04
C ILE A 19 9.90 8.36 -12.83
N GLU A 20 10.90 7.81 -12.14
CA GLU A 20 10.98 6.37 -11.82
C GLU A 20 9.77 5.94 -10.97
N VAL A 21 9.43 6.73 -9.94
CA VAL A 21 8.26 6.45 -9.10
C VAL A 21 6.97 6.48 -9.91
N TYR A 22 6.81 7.43 -10.84
CA TYR A 22 5.63 7.50 -11.69
C TYR A 22 5.54 6.29 -12.61
N GLN A 23 6.65 5.84 -13.20
CA GLN A 23 6.65 4.64 -14.04
C GLN A 23 6.21 3.39 -13.27
N VAL A 24 6.73 3.20 -12.05
CA VAL A 24 6.31 2.09 -11.18
C VAL A 24 4.83 2.19 -10.83
N ALA A 25 4.34 3.37 -10.44
CA ALA A 25 2.94 3.57 -10.10
C ALA A 25 2.01 3.29 -11.29
N ARG A 26 2.40 3.70 -12.51
CA ARG A 26 1.60 3.43 -13.72
C ARG A 26 1.47 1.96 -14.04
N ALA A 27 2.55 1.20 -13.86
CA ALA A 27 2.54 -0.26 -14.02
C ALA A 27 1.60 -0.92 -12.99
N ALA A 28 1.55 -0.38 -11.77
CA ALA A 28 0.69 -0.89 -10.70
C ALA A 28 -0.80 -0.52 -10.88
N VAL A 29 -1.13 0.69 -11.34
CA VAL A 29 -2.53 1.20 -11.28
C VAL A 29 -3.10 1.79 -12.57
N ARG A 30 -2.55 1.44 -13.74
CA ARG A 30 -3.03 1.87 -15.08
C ARG A 30 -3.21 3.39 -15.24
N TRP A 31 -2.56 4.20 -14.41
CA TRP A 31 -2.57 5.65 -14.56
C TRP A 31 -1.79 6.10 -15.80
N SER A 32 -2.15 7.28 -16.31
CA SER A 32 -1.28 8.00 -17.24
C SER A 32 -0.11 8.67 -16.50
N LEU A 33 0.90 9.16 -17.23
CA LEU A 33 2.01 9.91 -16.62
C LEU A 33 1.50 11.20 -15.99
N TRP A 34 0.60 11.88 -16.70
CA TRP A 34 -0.02 13.11 -16.24
C TRP A 34 -0.85 12.87 -14.98
N GLU A 35 -1.65 11.81 -14.95
CA GLU A 35 -2.43 11.47 -13.75
C GLU A 35 -1.51 11.13 -12.56
N SER A 36 -0.46 10.35 -12.79
CA SER A 36 0.52 10.02 -11.73
C SER A 36 1.17 11.29 -11.17
N SER A 37 1.65 12.19 -12.04
CA SER A 37 2.23 13.48 -11.64
C SER A 37 1.25 14.32 -10.83
N ARG A 38 0.00 14.44 -11.29
CA ARG A 38 -1.04 15.20 -10.62
C ARG A 38 -1.36 14.65 -9.22
N ARG A 39 -1.43 13.32 -9.06
CA ARG A 39 -1.72 12.69 -7.76
C ARG A 39 -0.56 12.88 -6.81
N PHE A 40 0.66 12.62 -7.26
CA PHE A 40 1.86 12.71 -6.42
C PHE A 40 2.32 14.13 -6.09
N ALA A 41 1.74 15.15 -6.72
CA ALA A 41 1.93 16.55 -6.32
C ALA A 41 1.36 16.85 -4.92
N GLN A 42 0.43 16.03 -4.42
CA GLN A 42 -0.22 16.20 -3.11
C GLN A 42 -0.24 14.88 -2.34
N PRO A 43 0.90 14.42 -1.78
CA PRO A 43 0.90 13.26 -0.92
C PRO A 43 0.18 13.53 0.42
N PRO A 44 -0.35 12.50 1.10
CA PRO A 44 -0.23 11.08 0.77
C PRO A 44 -1.21 10.60 -0.32
N VAL A 45 -0.79 9.62 -1.11
CA VAL A 45 -1.58 9.01 -2.19
C VAL A 45 -1.83 7.54 -1.91
N ASN A 46 -3.10 7.13 -1.91
CA ASN A 46 -3.49 5.73 -1.98
C ASN A 46 -3.56 5.31 -3.45
N LEU A 47 -2.76 4.31 -3.82
CA LEU A 47 -2.87 3.70 -5.14
C LEU A 47 -4.18 2.89 -5.21
N PRO A 48 -5.04 3.08 -6.22
CA PRO A 48 -6.30 2.37 -6.30
C PRO A 48 -6.06 0.87 -6.52
N GLY A 49 -6.87 0.06 -5.87
CA GLY A 49 -6.72 -1.39 -5.89
C GLY A 49 -6.53 -1.93 -4.50
N GLU A 50 -7.28 -2.98 -4.24
CA GLU A 50 -7.25 -3.78 -3.03
C GLU A 50 -6.69 -5.14 -3.45
N VAL A 51 -5.46 -5.44 -3.00
CA VAL A 51 -4.74 -6.67 -3.41
C VAL A 51 -4.19 -7.41 -2.19
N PRO A 52 -3.93 -8.72 -2.28
CA PRO A 52 -3.36 -9.48 -1.16
C PRO A 52 -2.01 -8.90 -0.69
N PHE A 53 -1.71 -9.08 0.60
CA PHE A 53 -0.51 -8.52 1.26
C PHE A 53 0.79 -8.71 0.46
N ARG A 54 1.05 -9.93 -0.04
CA ARG A 54 2.28 -10.24 -0.79
C ARG A 54 2.41 -9.46 -2.10
N GLU A 55 1.30 -9.18 -2.78
CA GLU A 55 1.31 -8.38 -3.99
C GLU A 55 1.51 -6.90 -3.67
N ALA A 56 0.78 -6.41 -2.67
CA ALA A 56 0.91 -5.03 -2.20
C ALA A 56 2.35 -4.74 -1.72
N ALA A 57 2.96 -5.67 -0.96
CA ALA A 57 4.33 -5.58 -0.47
C ALA A 57 5.36 -5.52 -1.60
N ARG A 58 5.17 -6.29 -2.70
CA ARG A 58 6.03 -6.20 -3.90
C ARG A 58 5.95 -4.84 -4.55
N THR A 59 4.76 -4.25 -4.65
CA THR A 59 4.59 -2.89 -5.18
C THR A 59 5.24 -1.85 -4.27
N VAL A 60 5.13 -1.98 -2.94
CA VAL A 60 5.85 -1.11 -1.99
C VAL A 60 7.36 -1.20 -2.18
N ALA A 61 7.91 -2.41 -2.29
CA ALA A 61 9.35 -2.62 -2.52
C ALA A 61 9.82 -1.95 -3.82
N ALA A 62 9.05 -2.08 -4.92
CA ALA A 62 9.37 -1.44 -6.19
C ALA A 62 9.33 0.09 -6.10
N LEU A 63 8.35 0.66 -5.40
CA LEU A 63 8.24 2.11 -5.18
C LEU A 63 9.39 2.64 -4.31
N ARG A 64 9.76 1.90 -3.25
CA ARG A 64 10.91 2.24 -2.40
C ARG A 64 12.23 2.21 -3.19
N ALA A 65 12.44 1.19 -4.01
CA ALA A 65 13.61 1.10 -4.90
C ALA A 65 13.70 2.29 -5.88
N ALA A 66 12.56 2.76 -6.37
CA ALA A 66 12.44 3.96 -7.20
C ALA A 66 12.58 5.30 -6.42
N GLY A 67 12.72 5.25 -5.09
CA GLY A 67 12.97 6.43 -4.25
C GLY A 67 11.71 7.08 -3.64
N ALA A 68 10.58 6.38 -3.59
CA ALA A 68 9.41 6.82 -2.85
C ALA A 68 9.46 6.38 -1.38
N THR A 69 8.83 7.14 -0.49
CA THR A 69 8.41 6.60 0.82
C THR A 69 7.02 6.00 0.64
N ALA A 70 6.92 4.68 0.83
CA ALA A 70 5.69 3.93 0.63
C ALA A 70 5.50 2.88 1.73
N GLY A 71 4.24 2.55 2.00
CA GLY A 71 3.78 1.50 2.90
C GLY A 71 2.45 0.94 2.43
N LEU A 72 1.79 0.18 3.30
CA LEU A 72 0.49 -0.41 3.05
C LEU A 72 -0.57 0.21 3.94
N ARG A 73 -1.82 0.15 3.50
CA ARG A 73 -3.00 0.45 4.30
C ARG A 73 -3.89 -0.78 4.27
N CYS A 74 -4.22 -1.30 5.44
CA CYS A 74 -5.14 -2.43 5.55
C CYS A 74 -6.56 -1.98 5.18
N GLY A 75 -7.20 -2.64 4.22
CA GLY A 75 -8.58 -2.33 3.81
C GLY A 75 -9.61 -2.58 4.92
N TRP A 76 -9.26 -3.38 5.93
CA TRP A 76 -10.18 -3.73 7.01
C TRP A 76 -10.13 -2.84 8.24
N CYS A 77 -8.95 -2.30 8.59
CA CYS A 77 -8.79 -1.50 9.83
C CYS A 77 -8.16 -0.13 9.59
N ALA A 78 -7.98 0.24 8.32
CA ALA A 78 -7.40 1.51 7.89
C ALA A 78 -5.97 1.82 8.41
N ARG A 79 -5.34 0.91 9.17
CA ARG A 79 -3.99 1.10 9.71
C ARG A 79 -2.97 1.17 8.58
N ALA A 80 -2.05 2.12 8.69
CA ALA A 80 -0.83 2.11 7.91
C ALA A 80 0.10 1.02 8.46
N VAL A 81 0.68 0.24 7.56
CA VAL A 81 1.49 -0.93 7.86
C VAL A 81 2.77 -0.84 7.03
N ASP A 82 3.92 -1.03 7.66
CA ASP A 82 5.16 -1.25 6.92
C ASP A 82 5.30 -2.74 6.62
N PRO A 83 5.42 -3.17 5.35
CA PRO A 83 5.54 -4.60 5.04
C PRO A 83 6.83 -5.24 5.57
N GLU A 84 7.85 -4.46 5.96
CA GLU A 84 9.12 -4.95 6.50
C GLU A 84 9.14 -5.01 8.04
N VAL A 85 8.17 -4.36 8.70
CA VAL A 85 8.09 -4.31 10.16
C VAL A 85 6.87 -5.11 10.62
N PRO A 86 7.05 -6.17 11.42
CA PRO A 86 5.92 -6.88 12.02
C PRO A 86 5.06 -5.90 12.81
N VAL A 87 3.78 -5.82 12.47
CA VAL A 87 2.80 -5.08 13.26
C VAL A 87 2.25 -5.95 14.37
N ASP A 88 1.83 -5.33 15.48
CA ASP A 88 1.15 -6.05 16.56
C ASP A 88 -0.04 -6.85 15.98
N PRO A 89 -0.12 -8.18 16.24
CA PRO A 89 -1.21 -9.06 15.79
C PRO A 89 -2.59 -8.68 16.33
N GLY A 90 -2.67 -7.67 17.20
CA GLY A 90 -3.91 -7.08 17.69
C GLY A 90 -5.00 -6.98 16.61
N PRO A 91 -6.26 -7.26 16.97
CA PRO A 91 -7.34 -7.49 16.02
C PRO A 91 -7.54 -6.28 15.11
N CYS A 92 -7.83 -6.54 13.83
CA CYS A 92 -8.37 -5.53 12.93
C CYS A 92 -9.75 -5.10 13.48
N ARG A 93 -9.76 -4.06 14.33
CA ARG A 93 -10.90 -3.66 15.19
C ARG A 93 -12.20 -3.33 14.44
N GLU A 94 -12.15 -3.14 13.13
CA GLU A 94 -13.27 -2.59 12.35
C GLU A 94 -14.17 -3.65 11.67
N GLN A 95 -13.81 -4.95 11.69
CA GLN A 95 -14.70 -6.00 11.14
C GLN A 95 -15.26 -6.95 12.21
N ARG A 96 -16.59 -6.92 12.36
CA ARG A 96 -17.37 -7.85 13.20
C ARG A 96 -17.17 -9.33 12.84
N SER A 97 -16.86 -9.62 11.58
CA SER A 97 -16.71 -10.98 11.04
C SER A 97 -15.36 -11.64 11.38
N PHE A 98 -14.40 -10.86 11.89
CA PHE A 98 -12.99 -11.27 12.07
C PHE A 98 -12.53 -11.15 13.53
N TYR A 99 -13.43 -11.37 14.50
CA TYR A 99 -13.04 -11.58 15.88
C TYR A 99 -12.20 -12.87 15.97
N GLY A 100 -10.87 -12.76 15.91
CA GLY A 100 -9.95 -13.82 16.35
C GLY A 100 -8.83 -14.25 15.39
N ARG A 101 -8.74 -13.74 14.16
CA ARG A 101 -7.61 -14.03 13.26
C ARG A 101 -6.61 -12.85 13.25
N PRO A 102 -5.30 -13.11 13.42
CA PRO A 102 -4.26 -12.07 13.47
C PRO A 102 -4.09 -11.39 12.11
N CYS A 103 -3.55 -10.17 12.12
CA CYS A 103 -3.24 -9.41 10.90
C CYS A 103 -2.16 -10.15 10.07
N PRO A 104 -2.31 -10.38 8.76
CA PRO A 104 -1.25 -11.04 7.98
C PRO A 104 0.10 -10.31 7.94
N ALA A 105 0.12 -9.04 8.36
CA ALA A 105 1.34 -8.26 8.50
C ALA A 105 2.04 -8.44 9.88
N SER A 106 1.50 -9.25 10.77
CA SER A 106 2.06 -9.46 12.12
C SER A 106 3.11 -10.57 12.22
N GLY A 107 3.44 -11.25 11.11
CA GLY A 107 4.35 -12.39 11.10
C GLY A 107 3.64 -13.72 11.34
#